data_AF-A0A6A5AWX8-F1
#
_entry.id   AF-A0A6A5AWX8-F1
#
_cell.length_a   1.000
_cell.length_b   1.000
_cell.length_c   1.000
_cell.angle_alpha   90.00
_cell.angle_beta   90.00
_cell.angle_gamma   90.00
#
_symmetry.space_group_name_H-M   'P 1'
#
loop_
_entity.id
_entity.type
_entity.pdbx_description
1 polymer ?
#
loop_
_entity_poly.entity_id
_entity_poly.type
_entity_poly.pdbx_seq_one_letter_code
_entity_poly.pdbx_strand_id
1 'polypeptide(L)'
;MLSVHVDPDWRMLLDLARSSFQRLRHPAAAFMSAADNTAMQLLSASDLPATIQSWALSAHVQTPSSSNNDTILPLTKLRTQHLGRHILYGETLPSTQTLLQKVSLELRLTDVQRDFRLVCWTPSQQGGKGRGSNTWVSPQGCLTFSFQSSLTNGASLPFAQYLVSLALVRTIKSFAAASTPTNVYIKWPNDLYANNLKLGGILCQSEYFQERFHVTTGVGINVSNPEPTVCLNQLLPSPVT
;
A
#
# COMPACT_ATOMS: atom_id res chain seq x y z
N MET A 1 0.16 -14.28 28.65
CA MET A 1 -0.43 -14.19 27.30
C MET A 1 -0.58 -12.70 26.99
N LEU A 2 0.37 -12.10 26.26
CA LEU A 2 0.31 -10.67 25.88
C LEU A 2 -0.83 -10.51 24.86
N SER A 3 -1.98 -10.02 25.32
CA SER A 3 -3.04 -9.52 24.45
C SER A 3 -2.51 -8.26 23.77
N VAL A 4 -1.91 -8.42 22.60
CA VAL A 4 -1.62 -7.29 21.72
C VAL A 4 -2.98 -6.80 21.22
N HIS A 5 -3.46 -5.70 21.78
CA HIS A 5 -4.62 -5.00 21.24
C HIS A 5 -4.19 -4.48 19.86
N VAL A 6 -4.55 -5.23 18.82
CA VAL A 6 -4.10 -4.95 17.48
C VAL A 6 -5.02 -3.83 16.94
N ASP A 7 -4.50 -2.60 16.86
CA ASP A 7 -5.17 -1.39 16.35
C ASP A 7 -6.02 -1.62 15.07
N PRO A 8 -7.32 -1.33 15.00
CA PRO A 8 -8.15 -1.56 13.80
C PRO A 8 -7.50 -1.14 12.45
N ASP A 9 -6.59 -0.17 12.43
CA ASP A 9 -5.89 0.30 11.24
C ASP A 9 -4.92 -0.69 10.58
N TRP A 10 -4.33 -1.67 11.29
CA TRP A 10 -3.49 -2.70 10.61
C TRP A 10 -4.34 -3.67 9.78
N ARG A 11 -5.66 -3.74 10.03
CA ARG A 11 -6.59 -4.46 9.14
C ARG A 11 -6.70 -3.80 7.77
N MET A 12 -6.19 -2.58 7.57
CA MET A 12 -6.08 -2.00 6.23
C MET A 12 -5.22 -2.88 5.33
N LEU A 13 -4.10 -3.42 5.82
CA LEU A 13 -3.28 -4.30 4.99
C LEU A 13 -4.04 -5.57 4.60
N LEU A 14 -4.92 -6.06 5.47
CA LEU A 14 -5.88 -7.13 5.17
C LEU A 14 -6.94 -6.69 4.15
N ASP A 15 -7.53 -5.50 4.32
CA ASP A 15 -8.68 -5.01 3.56
C ASP A 15 -8.29 -4.43 2.20
N LEU A 16 -7.20 -3.67 2.10
CA LEU A 16 -6.55 -3.29 0.85
C LEU A 16 -6.13 -4.53 0.09
N ALA A 17 -5.40 -5.45 0.75
CA ALA A 17 -5.07 -6.71 0.10
C ALA A 17 -6.34 -7.42 -0.35
N ARG A 18 -7.39 -7.60 0.48
CA ARG A 18 -8.67 -8.24 0.10
C ARG A 18 -9.36 -7.57 -1.07
N SER A 19 -9.46 -6.24 -1.06
CA SER A 19 -10.07 -5.46 -2.13
C SER A 19 -9.29 -5.55 -3.44
N SER A 20 -7.95 -5.50 -3.37
CA SER A 20 -7.04 -5.71 -4.50
C SER A 20 -7.01 -7.18 -4.93
N PHE A 21 -7.17 -8.13 -4.00
CA PHE A 21 -7.15 -9.58 -4.24
C PHE A 21 -8.38 -10.03 -5.00
N GLN A 22 -9.55 -9.55 -4.59
CA GLN A 22 -10.81 -9.78 -5.29
C GLN A 22 -10.78 -9.15 -6.69
N ARG A 23 -10.14 -7.98 -6.85
CA ARG A 23 -10.06 -7.28 -8.14
C ARG A 23 -9.03 -7.87 -9.11
N LEU A 24 -7.86 -8.28 -8.62
CA LEU A 24 -6.76 -8.84 -9.44
C LEU A 24 -6.94 -10.34 -9.75
N ARG A 25 -8.00 -10.98 -9.25
CA ARG A 25 -8.41 -12.35 -9.58
C ARG A 25 -9.35 -12.47 -10.78
N HIS A 26 -9.96 -11.37 -11.21
CA HIS A 26 -10.76 -11.36 -12.44
C HIS A 26 -9.84 -11.15 -13.66
N PRO A 27 -9.97 -11.96 -14.73
CA PRO A 27 -9.11 -11.88 -15.90
C PRO A 27 -9.35 -10.54 -16.60
N ALA A 28 -8.38 -9.62 -16.57
CA ALA A 28 -8.23 -8.45 -17.45
C ALA A 28 -9.49 -7.61 -17.76
N ALA A 29 -10.56 -7.69 -16.97
CA ALA A 29 -11.87 -7.19 -17.37
C ALA A 29 -12.13 -5.82 -16.76
N ALA A 30 -12.15 -4.83 -17.67
CA ALA A 30 -12.56 -3.44 -17.50
C ALA A 30 -11.59 -2.53 -16.75
N PHE A 31 -10.39 -2.32 -17.32
CA PHE A 31 -9.83 -0.98 -17.29
C PHE A 31 -10.47 -0.17 -18.43
N MET A 32 -11.15 0.90 -18.03
CA MET A 32 -11.69 1.89 -18.94
C MET A 32 -10.58 2.43 -19.84
N SER A 33 -10.97 2.79 -21.07
CA SER A 33 -10.15 3.15 -22.20
C SER A 33 -8.87 3.94 -21.88
N ALA A 34 -7.77 3.50 -22.50
CA ALA A 34 -6.57 4.28 -22.69
C ALA A 34 -6.88 5.60 -23.42
N ALA A 35 -7.20 6.64 -22.65
CA ALA A 35 -7.22 8.02 -23.09
C ALA A 35 -6.83 8.89 -21.89
N ASP A 36 -5.60 9.40 -21.93
CA ASP A 36 -5.11 10.61 -21.26
C ASP A 36 -5.40 10.80 -19.76
N ASN A 37 -4.79 10.00 -18.88
CA ASN A 37 -4.74 10.35 -17.45
C ASN A 37 -3.39 10.04 -16.78
N THR A 38 -2.39 10.87 -17.11
CA THR A 38 -1.15 11.03 -16.33
C THR A 38 -1.34 11.87 -15.05
N ALA A 39 -2.55 12.37 -14.79
CA ALA A 39 -2.83 13.22 -13.64
C ALA A 39 -2.91 12.43 -12.32
N MET A 40 -2.20 12.90 -11.30
CA MET A 40 -2.32 12.37 -9.94
C MET A 40 -3.67 12.78 -9.34
N GLN A 41 -4.26 11.88 -8.56
CA GLN A 41 -5.55 12.08 -7.90
C GLN A 41 -5.44 11.85 -6.40
N LEU A 42 -6.06 12.71 -5.60
CA LEU A 42 -6.25 12.50 -4.17
C LEU A 42 -7.68 12.03 -3.94
N LEU A 43 -7.83 10.72 -3.79
CA LEU A 43 -9.09 10.06 -3.48
C LEU A 43 -9.31 10.09 -1.97
N SER A 44 -10.53 10.40 -1.55
CA SER A 44 -10.84 10.42 -0.13
C SER A 44 -12.21 9.85 0.18
N ALA A 45 -12.30 9.17 1.32
CA ALA A 45 -13.51 8.57 1.85
C ALA A 45 -14.16 9.40 2.97
N SER A 46 -13.67 10.63 3.18
CA SER A 46 -14.21 11.65 4.06
C SER A 46 -13.84 13.03 3.49
N ASP A 47 -14.36 14.10 4.07
CA ASP A 47 -13.98 15.45 3.62
C ASP A 47 -12.49 15.71 3.84
N LEU A 48 -11.89 16.41 2.88
CA LEU A 48 -10.49 16.83 2.96
C LEU A 48 -10.40 18.13 3.76
N PRO A 49 -9.44 18.27 4.70
CA PRO A 49 -9.15 19.56 5.33
C PRO A 49 -8.86 20.64 4.28
N ALA A 50 -9.26 21.89 4.54
CA ALA A 50 -9.05 22.99 3.59
C ALA A 50 -7.57 23.17 3.20
N THR A 51 -6.65 22.99 4.15
CA THR A 51 -5.20 23.03 3.90
C THR A 51 -4.74 21.96 2.91
N ILE A 52 -5.32 20.75 2.97
CA ILE A 52 -5.04 19.67 2.02
C ILE A 52 -5.63 19.97 0.65
N GLN A 53 -6.84 20.55 0.58
CA GLN A 53 -7.44 20.96 -0.69
C GLN A 53 -6.58 22.04 -1.38
N SER A 54 -6.11 23.04 -0.64
CA SER A 54 -5.20 24.08 -1.15
C SER A 54 -3.87 23.49 -1.62
N TRP A 55 -3.29 22.56 -0.85
CA TRP A 55 -2.08 21.85 -1.26
C TRP A 55 -2.30 21.08 -2.56
N ALA A 56 -3.37 20.28 -2.66
CA ALA A 56 -3.67 19.47 -3.83
C ALA A 56 -3.81 20.34 -5.09
N LEU A 57 -4.50 21.47 -4.98
CA LEU A 57 -4.62 22.45 -6.06
C LEU A 57 -3.25 22.98 -6.50
N SER A 58 -2.40 23.40 -5.55
CA SER A 58 -1.04 23.91 -5.85
C SER A 58 -0.13 22.84 -6.48
N ALA A 59 -0.28 21.59 -6.05
CA ALA A 59 0.47 20.44 -6.52
C ALA A 59 -0.10 19.84 -7.82
N HIS A 60 -1.15 20.45 -8.40
CA HIS A 60 -1.84 19.95 -9.59
C HIS A 60 -2.37 18.52 -9.42
N VAL A 61 -2.75 18.16 -8.20
CA VAL A 61 -3.38 16.89 -7.84
C VAL A 61 -4.90 17.08 -7.89
N GLN A 62 -5.56 16.26 -8.70
CA GLN A 62 -7.01 16.32 -8.84
C GLN A 62 -7.69 15.75 -7.59
N THR A 63 -8.76 16.39 -7.14
CA THR A 63 -9.62 15.89 -6.07
C THR A 63 -11.00 15.55 -6.65
N PRO A 64 -11.15 14.37 -7.29
CA PRO A 64 -12.41 14.00 -7.92
C PRO A 64 -13.57 13.93 -6.92
N SER A 65 -14.78 14.19 -7.42
CA SER A 65 -16.01 14.06 -6.64
C SER A 65 -16.22 12.60 -6.20
N SER A 66 -16.91 12.42 -5.07
CA SER A 66 -17.09 11.12 -4.39
C SER A 66 -17.57 9.98 -5.29
N SER A 67 -18.35 10.26 -6.35
CA SER A 67 -18.88 9.26 -7.28
C SER A 67 -17.80 8.55 -8.12
N ASN A 68 -16.67 9.19 -8.39
CA ASN A 68 -15.60 8.59 -9.21
C ASN A 68 -14.60 7.78 -8.37
N ASN A 69 -14.56 8.01 -7.06
CA ASN A 69 -13.57 7.41 -6.16
C ASN A 69 -13.75 5.88 -6.08
N ASP A 70 -14.99 5.40 -5.94
CA ASP A 70 -15.31 3.98 -5.76
C ASP A 70 -14.94 3.11 -6.99
N THR A 71 -15.00 3.69 -8.18
CA THR A 71 -14.63 3.01 -9.43
C THR A 71 -13.13 2.71 -9.43
N ILE A 72 -12.32 3.72 -9.15
CA ILE A 72 -10.85 3.65 -9.17
C ILE A 72 -10.33 2.78 -8.02
N LEU A 73 -10.83 2.98 -6.81
CA LEU A 73 -10.49 2.16 -5.67
C LEU A 73 -11.72 2.05 -4.77
N PRO A 74 -12.17 0.84 -4.39
CA PRO A 74 -13.42 0.70 -3.67
C PRO A 74 -13.19 1.08 -2.20
N LEU A 75 -13.00 2.36 -1.92
CA LEU A 75 -12.66 2.91 -0.61
C LEU A 75 -13.73 2.56 0.43
N THR A 76 -14.98 2.42 -0.02
CA THR A 76 -16.12 1.90 0.76
C THR A 76 -15.89 0.48 1.33
N LYS A 77 -15.01 -0.32 0.72
CA LYS A 77 -14.66 -1.66 1.23
C LYS A 77 -13.61 -1.61 2.35
N LEU A 78 -12.86 -0.51 2.48
CA LEU A 78 -11.90 -0.33 3.57
C LEU A 78 -12.65 0.04 4.85
N ARG A 79 -12.49 -0.80 5.89
CA ARG A 79 -13.16 -0.64 7.19
C ARG A 79 -12.31 0.07 8.23
N THR A 80 -11.09 0.44 7.87
CA THR A 80 -10.16 1.15 8.75
C THR A 80 -10.65 2.55 9.04
N GLN A 81 -10.20 3.12 10.17
CA GLN A 81 -10.67 4.41 10.65
C GLN A 81 -9.74 5.54 10.24
N HIS A 82 -8.43 5.29 10.20
CA HIS A 82 -7.46 6.34 9.83
C HIS A 82 -6.67 5.96 8.58
N LEU A 83 -6.08 4.76 8.52
CA LEU A 83 -5.20 4.39 7.41
C LEU A 83 -6.01 4.02 6.16
N GLY A 84 -5.66 4.58 5.00
CA GLY A 84 -6.34 4.28 3.73
C GLY A 84 -7.64 5.06 3.49
N ARG A 85 -7.95 6.04 4.34
CA ARG A 85 -9.09 6.98 4.13
C ARG A 85 -8.78 8.08 3.11
N HIS A 86 -7.50 8.35 2.91
CA HIS A 86 -6.98 9.30 1.93
C HIS A 86 -5.92 8.56 1.10
N ILE A 87 -6.11 8.53 -0.22
CA ILE A 87 -5.22 7.82 -1.14
C ILE A 87 -4.77 8.76 -2.24
N LEU A 88 -3.46 8.97 -2.33
CA LEU A 88 -2.82 9.56 -3.50
C LEU A 88 -2.59 8.46 -4.54
N TYR A 89 -3.23 8.61 -5.69
CA TYR A 89 -3.27 7.64 -6.76
C TYR A 89 -2.72 8.21 -8.08
N GLY A 90 -2.11 7.35 -8.88
CA GLY A 90 -1.91 7.57 -10.30
C GLY A 90 -1.77 6.22 -11.02
N GLU A 91 -2.18 6.15 -12.28
CA GLU A 91 -2.10 4.93 -13.09
C GLU A 91 -0.66 4.42 -13.26
N THR A 92 0.30 5.35 -13.34
CA THR A 92 1.72 5.03 -13.34
C THR A 92 2.48 6.09 -12.57
N LEU A 93 3.27 5.67 -11.59
CA LEU A 93 4.10 6.58 -10.78
C LEU A 93 5.58 6.19 -10.89
N PRO A 94 6.53 7.13 -10.67
CA PRO A 94 7.94 6.75 -10.56
C PRO A 94 8.19 5.80 -9.39
N SER A 95 7.66 6.12 -8.20
CA SER A 95 7.72 5.28 -7.00
C SER A 95 6.73 5.81 -5.97
N THR A 96 5.89 4.95 -5.42
CA THR A 96 4.95 5.30 -4.33
C THR A 96 5.70 5.79 -3.10
N GLN A 97 6.84 5.19 -2.78
CA GLN A 97 7.63 5.55 -1.60
C GLN A 97 8.28 6.92 -1.77
N THR A 98 8.90 7.17 -2.92
CA THR A 98 9.58 8.45 -3.21
C THR A 98 8.57 9.59 -3.27
N LEU A 99 7.43 9.36 -3.93
CA LEU A 99 6.36 10.36 -3.99
C LEU A 99 5.82 10.66 -2.59
N LEU A 100 5.54 9.62 -1.79
CA LEU A 100 5.00 9.82 -0.45
C LEU A 100 5.98 10.54 0.48
N GLN A 101 7.29 10.25 0.41
CA GLN A 101 8.30 11.00 1.16
C GLN A 101 8.27 12.50 0.82
N LYS A 102 8.23 12.84 -0.47
CA LYS A 102 8.14 14.22 -0.95
C LYS A 102 6.88 14.91 -0.45
N VAL A 103 5.71 14.32 -0.72
CA VAL A 103 4.41 14.88 -0.34
C VAL A 103 4.32 15.08 1.16
N SER A 104 4.81 14.12 1.94
CA SER A 104 4.78 14.24 3.38
C SER A 104 5.74 15.29 3.92
N LEU A 105 6.85 15.59 3.26
CA LEU A 105 7.66 16.74 3.62
C LEU A 105 6.89 18.06 3.39
N GLU A 106 6.22 18.19 2.25
CA GLU A 106 5.39 19.36 1.94
C GLU A 106 4.24 19.52 2.94
N LEU A 107 3.52 18.45 3.25
CA LEU A 107 2.41 18.44 4.21
C LEU A 107 2.86 18.63 5.67
N ARG A 108 4.11 18.32 6.00
CA ARG A 108 4.66 18.61 7.35
C ARG A 108 4.87 20.10 7.61
N LEU A 109 4.99 20.90 6.54
CA LEU A 109 5.14 22.35 6.63
C LEU A 109 3.80 23.07 6.74
N THR A 110 2.69 22.36 6.59
CA THR A 110 1.34 22.92 6.70
C THR A 110 0.74 22.58 8.07
N ASP A 111 -0.24 23.38 8.51
CA ASP A 111 -1.01 23.12 9.73
C ASP A 111 -2.08 22.04 9.47
N VAL A 112 -1.61 20.87 9.07
CA VAL A 112 -2.46 19.70 8.85
C VAL A 112 -2.56 18.93 10.15
N GLN A 113 -3.75 18.41 10.44
CA GLN A 113 -3.97 17.55 11.61
C GLN A 113 -2.98 16.39 11.62
N ARG A 114 -2.39 16.13 12.80
CA ARG A 114 -1.40 15.06 13.00
C ARG A 114 -1.88 13.67 12.57
N ASP A 115 -3.19 13.48 12.46
CA ASP A 115 -3.83 12.20 12.15
C ASP A 115 -4.21 12.04 10.67
N PHE A 116 -3.90 13.00 9.78
CA PHE A 116 -4.10 12.81 8.34
C PHE A 116 -3.17 11.72 7.79
N ARG A 117 -3.70 10.51 7.55
CA ARG A 117 -2.92 9.34 7.08
C ARG A 117 -3.08 9.13 5.58
N LEU A 118 -2.11 9.61 4.83
CA LEU A 118 -2.06 9.41 3.38
C LEU A 118 -1.44 8.05 3.01
N VAL A 119 -2.10 7.33 2.11
CA VAL A 119 -1.55 6.17 1.41
C VAL A 119 -1.27 6.56 -0.03
N CYS A 120 -0.10 6.20 -0.56
CA CYS A 120 0.19 6.34 -1.98
C CYS A 120 0.07 4.98 -2.66
N TRP A 121 -0.78 4.85 -3.68
CA TRP A 121 -0.99 3.60 -4.40
C TRP A 121 -0.87 3.79 -5.92
N THR A 122 -0.39 2.77 -6.60
CA THR A 122 -0.38 2.69 -8.05
C THR A 122 -0.36 1.24 -8.51
N PRO A 123 -0.97 0.92 -9.66
CA PRO A 123 -0.82 -0.40 -10.29
C PRO A 123 0.51 -0.57 -11.03
N SER A 124 1.26 0.51 -11.28
CA SER A 124 2.51 0.47 -12.07
C SER A 124 3.55 1.47 -11.56
N GLN A 125 4.74 0.98 -11.20
CA GLN A 125 5.90 1.84 -10.91
C GLN A 125 6.95 1.75 -12.02
N GLN A 126 7.45 2.90 -12.48
CA GLN A 126 8.57 2.96 -13.44
C GLN A 126 9.95 2.85 -12.77
N GLY A 127 10.05 3.19 -11.49
CA GLY A 127 11.29 3.28 -10.72
C GLY A 127 11.13 2.80 -9.28
N GLY A 128 10.38 1.70 -9.09
CA GLY A 128 10.11 1.11 -7.79
C GLY A 128 11.39 0.87 -6.98
N LYS A 129 11.34 1.14 -5.67
CA LYS A 129 12.52 1.09 -4.80
C LYS A 129 12.61 -0.25 -4.05
N GLY A 130 13.79 -0.86 -4.07
CA GLY A 130 14.19 -1.92 -3.16
C GLY A 130 15.20 -1.41 -2.13
N ARG A 131 15.76 -2.32 -1.31
CA ARG A 131 16.82 -1.98 -0.35
C ARG A 131 18.13 -1.68 -1.07
N GLY A 132 18.88 -0.68 -0.58
CA GLY A 132 20.15 -0.27 -1.17
C GLY A 132 19.95 0.25 -2.58
N SER A 133 20.71 -0.27 -3.54
CA SER A 133 20.60 0.07 -4.97
C SER A 133 19.61 -0.81 -5.74
N ASN A 134 18.90 -1.74 -5.07
CA ASN A 134 17.97 -2.64 -5.75
C ASN A 134 16.72 -1.90 -6.23
N THR A 135 16.19 -2.34 -7.37
CA THR A 135 14.92 -1.86 -7.94
C THR A 135 13.83 -2.90 -7.69
N TRP A 136 12.62 -2.44 -7.34
CA TRP A 136 11.43 -3.28 -7.34
C TRP A 136 10.76 -3.18 -8.70
N VAL A 137 10.77 -4.28 -9.47
CA VAL A 137 10.06 -4.38 -10.74
C VAL A 137 8.60 -4.71 -10.46
N SER A 138 7.68 -3.86 -10.90
CA SER A 138 6.24 -4.02 -10.66
C SER A 138 5.46 -4.05 -11.97
N PRO A 139 5.45 -5.19 -12.71
CA PRO A 139 4.57 -5.35 -13.85
C PRO A 139 3.09 -5.26 -13.43
N GLN A 140 2.21 -5.04 -14.41
CA GLN A 140 0.77 -5.05 -14.19
C GLN A 140 0.34 -6.32 -13.45
N GLY A 141 -0.47 -6.16 -12.40
CA GLY A 141 -0.85 -7.25 -11.51
C GLY A 141 -0.07 -7.30 -10.19
N CYS A 142 0.92 -6.42 -10.01
CA CYS A 142 1.51 -6.17 -8.70
C CYS A 142 0.60 -5.27 -7.84
N LEU A 143 0.57 -5.53 -6.54
CA LEU A 143 0.07 -4.58 -5.55
C LEU A 143 1.24 -3.75 -5.03
N THR A 144 1.30 -2.47 -5.40
CA THR A 144 2.31 -1.53 -4.90
C THR A 144 1.69 -0.33 -4.21
N PHE A 145 2.00 -0.14 -2.94
CA PHE A 145 1.60 1.04 -2.18
C PHE A 145 2.64 1.41 -1.15
N SER A 146 2.57 2.65 -0.69
CA SER A 146 3.34 3.15 0.44
C SER A 146 2.42 3.88 1.41
N PHE A 147 2.76 3.85 2.69
CA PHE A 147 2.07 4.62 3.71
C PHE A 147 3.09 5.14 4.73
N GLN A 148 2.65 6.09 5.57
CA GLN A 148 3.49 6.63 6.63
C GLN A 148 2.96 6.32 8.02
N SER A 149 3.90 6.20 8.95
CA SER A 149 3.66 6.12 10.38
C SER A 149 4.68 7.00 11.10
N SER A 150 4.45 7.32 12.37
CA SER A 150 5.45 8.01 13.18
C SER A 150 5.68 7.30 14.51
N LEU A 151 6.94 7.28 14.95
CA LEU A 151 7.40 6.68 16.19
C LEU A 151 8.19 7.73 16.97
N THR A 152 8.07 7.72 18.30
CA THR A 152 8.87 8.60 19.17
C THR A 152 10.17 7.93 19.62
N ASN A 153 10.17 6.60 19.73
CA ASN A 153 11.33 5.82 20.17
C ASN A 153 12.05 5.17 18.98
N GLY A 154 13.31 5.58 18.75
CA GLY A 154 14.15 5.02 17.70
C GLY A 154 14.43 3.53 17.83
N ALA A 155 14.43 2.99 19.06
CA ALA A 155 14.58 1.55 19.29
C ALA A 155 13.44 0.71 18.68
N SER A 156 12.29 1.34 18.37
CA SER A 156 11.15 0.68 17.74
C SER A 156 11.26 0.58 16.21
N LEU A 157 12.19 1.32 15.57
CA LEU A 157 12.31 1.40 14.11
C LEU A 157 12.47 0.05 13.42
N PRO A 158 13.36 -0.87 13.86
CA PRO A 158 13.51 -2.17 13.20
C PRO A 158 12.22 -3.00 13.22
N PHE A 159 11.38 -2.82 14.24
CA PHE A 159 10.13 -3.58 14.40
C PHE A 159 9.02 -3.14 13.45
N ALA A 160 9.05 -1.92 12.92
CA ALA A 160 8.04 -1.45 11.96
C ALA A 160 7.95 -2.41 10.75
N GLN A 161 9.09 -2.79 10.20
CA GLN A 161 9.16 -3.72 9.08
C GLN A 161 8.67 -5.12 9.44
N TYR A 162 8.95 -5.59 10.66
CA TYR A 162 8.50 -6.89 11.15
C TYR A 162 6.98 -6.92 11.33
N LEU A 163 6.40 -5.86 11.89
CA LEU A 163 4.96 -5.73 12.06
C LEU A 163 4.24 -5.80 10.72
N VAL A 164 4.72 -5.04 9.73
CA VAL A 164 4.12 -5.02 8.38
C VAL A 164 4.30 -6.36 7.67
N SER A 165 5.49 -6.97 7.75
CA SER A 165 5.74 -8.29 7.17
C SER A 165 4.83 -9.36 7.78
N LEU A 166 4.68 -9.36 9.11
CA LEU A 166 3.81 -10.30 9.83
C LEU A 166 2.34 -10.09 9.48
N ALA A 167 1.90 -8.83 9.40
CA ALA A 167 0.55 -8.49 8.98
C ALA A 167 0.27 -9.03 7.58
N LEU A 168 1.18 -8.83 6.62
CA LEU A 168 1.03 -9.33 5.24
C LEU A 168 1.02 -10.86 5.17
N VAL A 169 1.89 -11.56 5.90
CA VAL A 169 1.85 -13.04 5.95
C VAL A 169 0.51 -13.54 6.51
N ARG A 170 0.04 -12.95 7.61
CA ARG A 170 -1.27 -13.29 8.20
C ARG A 170 -2.40 -13.04 7.22
N THR A 171 -2.34 -11.91 6.50
CA THR A 171 -3.28 -11.56 5.44
C THR A 171 -3.33 -12.60 4.35
N ILE A 172 -2.18 -12.93 3.78
CA ILE A 172 -2.08 -13.88 2.68
C ILE A 172 -2.61 -15.26 3.11
N LYS A 173 -2.22 -15.72 4.31
CA LYS A 173 -2.70 -16.99 4.86
C LYS A 173 -4.21 -17.00 5.11
N SER A 174 -4.82 -15.84 5.39
CA SER A 174 -6.28 -15.76 5.57
C SER A 174 -7.09 -16.01 4.29
N PHE A 175 -6.48 -15.92 3.12
CA PHE A 175 -7.12 -16.28 1.84
C PHE A 175 -7.00 -17.77 1.49
N ALA A 176 -6.10 -18.50 2.16
CA ALA A 176 -5.91 -19.91 1.90
C ALA A 176 -7.08 -20.70 2.50
N ALA A 177 -7.58 -21.69 1.76
CA ALA A 177 -8.51 -22.66 2.33
C ALA A 177 -7.81 -23.46 3.43
N ALA A 178 -8.56 -23.87 4.46
CA ALA A 178 -8.01 -24.71 5.54
C ALA A 178 -7.40 -26.02 5.02
N SER A 179 -7.92 -26.53 3.89
CA SER A 179 -7.44 -27.73 3.19
C SER A 179 -6.18 -27.51 2.35
N THR A 180 -5.82 -26.26 2.05
CA THR A 180 -4.74 -25.92 1.11
C THR A 180 -3.87 -24.79 1.70
N PRO A 181 -3.15 -25.07 2.80
CA PRO A 181 -2.37 -24.04 3.49
C PRO A 181 -1.28 -23.49 2.57
N THR A 182 -1.20 -22.16 2.45
CA THR A 182 -0.14 -21.51 1.69
C THR A 182 1.15 -21.45 2.52
N ASN A 183 2.23 -21.98 1.95
CA ASN A 183 3.57 -21.90 2.55
C ASN A 183 4.23 -20.53 2.32
N VAL A 184 3.55 -19.47 2.79
CA VAL A 184 4.05 -18.10 2.74
C VAL A 184 4.74 -17.78 4.06
N TYR A 185 5.97 -17.29 3.97
CA TYR A 185 6.82 -17.00 5.13
C TYR A 185 7.68 -15.76 4.90
N ILE A 186 8.25 -15.24 6.00
CA ILE A 186 9.16 -14.10 5.96
C ILE A 186 10.57 -14.64 5.74
N LYS A 187 11.19 -14.28 4.62
CA LYS A 187 12.65 -14.37 4.50
C LYS A 187 13.24 -13.10 5.11
N TRP A 188 13.91 -13.28 6.23
CA TRP A 188 14.40 -12.16 7.03
C TRP A 188 15.31 -11.23 6.20
N PRO A 189 15.22 -9.90 6.36
CA PRO A 189 14.38 -9.18 7.33
C PRO A 189 13.05 -8.64 6.76
N ASN A 190 12.84 -8.68 5.45
CA ASN A 190 11.87 -7.80 4.79
C ASN A 190 11.18 -8.40 3.56
N ASP A 191 11.47 -9.65 3.23
CA ASP A 191 10.94 -10.26 2.03
C ASP A 191 9.87 -11.30 2.38
N LEU A 192 8.83 -11.37 1.56
CA LEU A 192 7.83 -12.41 1.60
C LEU A 192 8.20 -13.47 0.57
N TYR A 193 8.22 -14.72 0.99
CA TYR A 193 8.59 -15.85 0.15
C TYR A 193 7.50 -16.92 0.18
N ALA A 194 7.37 -17.63 -0.94
CA ALA A 194 6.56 -18.83 -1.08
C ALA A 194 7.29 -19.82 -1.99
N ASN A 195 7.34 -21.09 -1.61
CA ASN A 195 8.05 -22.13 -2.37
C ASN A 195 9.50 -21.72 -2.74
N ASN A 196 10.19 -21.04 -1.82
CA ASN A 196 11.56 -20.51 -1.98
C ASN A 196 11.74 -19.45 -3.08
N LEU A 197 10.64 -18.97 -3.69
CA LEU A 197 10.61 -17.85 -4.61
C LEU A 197 10.10 -16.60 -3.90
N LYS A 198 10.61 -15.45 -4.34
CA LYS A 198 10.21 -14.16 -3.79
C LYS A 198 8.79 -13.83 -4.26
N LEU A 199 7.93 -13.50 -3.31
CA LEU A 199 6.54 -13.12 -3.54
C LEU A 199 6.32 -11.62 -3.39
N GLY A 200 7.09 -10.99 -2.49
CA GLY A 200 6.92 -9.58 -2.16
C GLY A 200 8.07 -9.05 -1.32
N GLY A 201 8.05 -7.75 -1.09
CA GLY A 201 9.02 -7.06 -0.27
C GLY A 201 8.38 -5.89 0.47
N ILE A 202 8.89 -5.64 1.66
CA ILE A 202 8.60 -4.47 2.48
C ILE A 202 9.87 -3.62 2.52
N LEU A 203 9.72 -2.30 2.38
CA LEU A 203 10.80 -1.34 2.50
C LEU A 203 10.40 -0.24 3.49
N CYS A 204 11.02 -0.23 4.66
CA CYS A 204 10.84 0.86 5.63
C CYS A 204 12.03 1.83 5.52
N GLN A 205 11.76 3.12 5.33
CA GLN A 205 12.73 4.20 5.43
C GLN A 205 12.23 5.24 6.42
N SER A 206 13.11 5.67 7.33
CA SER A 206 12.77 6.62 8.37
C SER A 206 13.52 7.93 8.22
N GLU A 207 12.84 9.03 8.49
CA GLU A 207 13.39 10.37 8.61
C GLU A 207 13.12 10.88 10.04
N TYR A 208 14.08 11.54 10.67
CA TYR A 208 13.88 12.13 12.00
C TYR A 208 13.58 13.62 11.85
N PHE A 209 12.42 14.04 12.35
CA PHE A 209 11.96 15.44 12.28
C PHE A 209 10.95 15.74 13.39
N GLN A 210 11.04 16.94 14.00
CA GLN A 210 10.18 17.37 15.11
C GLN A 210 10.05 16.31 16.21
N GLU A 211 11.20 15.80 16.69
CA GLU A 211 11.27 14.82 17.79
C GLU A 211 10.57 13.48 17.52
N ARG A 212 10.30 13.17 16.25
CA ARG A 212 9.67 11.93 15.82
C ARG A 212 10.42 11.32 14.64
N PHE A 213 10.43 10.00 14.61
CA PHE A 213 10.81 9.22 13.44
C PHE A 213 9.58 9.01 12.57
N HIS A 214 9.61 9.56 11.36
CA HIS A 214 8.57 9.36 10.35
C HIS A 214 9.02 8.21 9.45
N VAL A 215 8.27 7.12 9.47
CA VAL A 215 8.59 5.91 8.74
C VAL A 215 7.69 5.80 7.53
N THR A 216 8.27 5.98 6.34
CA THR A 216 7.63 5.60 5.08
C THR A 216 7.83 4.11 4.86
N THR A 217 6.73 3.38 4.76
CA THR A 217 6.73 1.94 4.48
C THR A 217 6.16 1.69 3.10
N GLY A 218 7.02 1.26 2.18
CA GLY A 218 6.64 0.72 0.88
C GLY A 218 6.37 -0.78 0.94
N VAL A 219 5.35 -1.23 0.22
CA VAL A 219 4.95 -2.62 0.08
C VAL A 219 4.80 -2.92 -1.40
N GLY A 220 5.49 -3.97 -1.86
CA GLY A 220 5.34 -4.54 -3.20
C GLY A 220 5.03 -6.02 -3.08
N ILE A 221 3.93 -6.47 -3.68
CA ILE A 221 3.51 -7.89 -3.67
C ILE A 221 3.09 -8.30 -5.07
N ASN A 222 3.59 -9.45 -5.52
CA ASN A 222 3.14 -10.09 -6.74
C ASN A 222 1.77 -10.74 -6.51
N VAL A 223 0.73 -10.25 -7.16
CA VAL A 223 -0.64 -10.76 -6.96
C VAL A 223 -1.08 -11.60 -8.14
N SER A 224 -1.14 -11.01 -9.34
CA SER A 224 -1.61 -11.68 -10.56
C SER A 224 -0.62 -11.61 -11.72
N ASN A 225 0.54 -10.97 -11.53
CA ASN A 225 1.61 -10.94 -12.52
C ASN A 225 2.28 -12.32 -12.64
N PRO A 226 2.50 -12.84 -13.86
CA PRO A 226 3.13 -14.16 -14.05
C PRO A 226 4.65 -14.15 -13.83
N GLU A 227 5.31 -13.00 -14.00
CA GLU A 227 6.76 -12.80 -13.96
C GLU A 227 7.12 -11.62 -13.03
N PRO A 228 8.35 -11.50 -12.50
CA PRO A 228 9.54 -12.33 -12.77
C PRO A 228 9.73 -13.54 -11.85
N THR A 229 8.77 -13.82 -10.95
CA THR A 229 8.90 -14.86 -9.91
C THR A 229 7.54 -15.54 -9.66
N VAL A 230 7.10 -15.68 -8.41
CA VAL A 230 5.80 -16.27 -8.04
C VAL A 230 4.81 -15.18 -7.66
N CYS A 231 3.52 -15.41 -7.92
CA CYS A 231 2.44 -14.53 -7.49
C CYS A 231 1.37 -15.25 -6.68
N LEU A 232 0.60 -14.47 -5.92
CA LEU A 232 -0.43 -15.02 -5.02
C LEU A 232 -1.51 -15.84 -5.74
N ASN A 233 -1.90 -15.47 -6.96
CA ASN A 233 -2.91 -16.21 -7.73
C ASN A 233 -2.44 -17.60 -8.15
N GLN A 234 -1.13 -17.86 -8.25
CA GLN A 234 -0.57 -19.20 -8.48
C GLN A 234 -0.55 -20.06 -7.21
N LEU A 235 -0.53 -19.42 -6.04
CA LEU A 235 -0.37 -20.08 -4.74
C LEU A 235 -1.70 -20.43 -4.08
N LEU A 236 -2.74 -19.66 -4.37
CA LEU A 236 -4.04 -19.80 -3.75
C LEU A 236 -4.99 -20.51 -4.70
N PRO A 237 -5.82 -21.46 -4.22
CA PRO A 237 -6.79 -22.12 -5.07
C PRO A 237 -7.70 -21.08 -5.75
N SER A 238 -8.09 -21.37 -7.00
CA SER A 238 -9.22 -20.72 -7.65
C SER A 238 -10.41 -20.76 -6.68
N PRO A 239 -11.23 -19.70 -6.62
CA PRO A 239 -12.37 -19.71 -5.71
C PRO A 239 -13.19 -20.99 -5.95
N VAL A 240 -13.48 -21.71 -4.88
CA VAL A 240 -14.72 -22.49 -4.86
C VAL A 240 -15.80 -21.43 -4.99
N THR A 241 -16.44 -21.44 -6.16
CA THR A 241 -17.55 -20.57 -6.57
C THR A 241 -18.57 -20.36 -5.47
#